data_AF-A0A7T7ZWS8-F1
#
_entry.id   AF-A0A7T7ZWS8-F1
#
_cell.length_a   1.000
_cell.length_b   1.000
_cell.length_c   1.000
_cell.angle_alpha   90.00
_cell.angle_beta   90.00
_cell.angle_gamma   90.00
#
_symmetry.space_group_name_H-M   'P 1'
#
loop_
_entity.id
_entity.type
_entity.pdbx_description
1 polymer ?
#
loop_
_entity_poly.entity_id
_entity_poly.type
_entity_poly.pdbx_seq_one_letter_code
_entity_poly.pdbx_strand_id
1 'polypeptide(L)'
;MGGTDRSRIMKIVPLHNKIEFEDIELINIKDDAIKKYAPLFPSVQNGFPSPAEDFEGEKLSLDERYLSKPESTYFAKAKGRSNHPTIMEGDILIIRADKEAKHGDFAVVSFNNSKFTTKRLDLNNNQLVPDNKDFPEIKVSDDDVVIIMGRVESIIRDDISNKTI
;
A
#
# COMPACT_ATOMS: atom_id res chain seq x y z
N MET A 1 -40.78 -15.24 7.63
CA MET A 1 -39.36 -15.39 7.99
C MET A 1 -38.58 -14.39 7.15
N GLY A 2 -38.23 -13.24 7.74
CA GLY A 2 -37.55 -12.17 7.04
C GLY A 2 -36.09 -12.54 6.78
N GLY A 3 -35.75 -12.76 5.52
CA GLY A 3 -34.37 -12.88 5.09
C GLY A 3 -33.67 -11.55 5.34
N THR A 4 -32.74 -11.55 6.29
CA THR A 4 -31.86 -10.41 6.51
C THR A 4 -30.89 -10.38 5.33
N ASP A 5 -31.09 -9.44 4.42
CA ASP A 5 -30.12 -9.13 3.36
C ASP A 5 -28.81 -8.71 4.04
N ARG A 6 -27.77 -9.55 3.94
CA ARG A 6 -26.46 -9.36 4.58
C ARG A 6 -25.49 -8.57 3.71
N SER A 7 -25.97 -7.82 2.73
CA SER A 7 -25.14 -6.93 1.92
C SER A 7 -25.12 -5.50 2.48
N ARG A 8 -24.64 -5.32 3.73
CA ARG A 8 -24.24 -3.98 4.19
C ARG A 8 -22.92 -3.62 3.53
N ILE A 9 -23.04 -3.11 2.31
CA ILE A 9 -21.92 -2.78 1.43
C ILE A 9 -21.27 -1.51 1.98
N MET A 10 -20.03 -1.64 2.46
CA MET A 10 -19.12 -0.50 2.52
C MET A 10 -19.09 0.15 1.13
N LYS A 11 -19.67 1.35 1.00
CA LYS A 11 -19.66 2.09 -0.27
C LYS A 11 -18.27 2.67 -0.48
N ILE A 12 -17.42 1.90 -1.14
CA ILE A 12 -16.14 2.38 -1.64
C ILE A 12 -16.44 3.35 -2.78
N VAL A 13 -16.11 4.62 -2.57
CA VAL A 13 -16.14 5.61 -3.65
C VAL A 13 -14.70 5.78 -4.15
N PRO A 14 -14.36 5.25 -5.34
CA PRO A 14 -13.07 5.51 -5.96
C PRO A 14 -13.03 6.97 -6.44
N LEU A 15 -12.06 7.74 -5.98
CA LEU A 15 -12.01 9.15 -6.33
C LEU A 15 -11.36 9.36 -7.70
N HIS A 16 -12.15 9.87 -8.65
CA HIS A 16 -11.64 10.57 -9.81
C HIS A 16 -11.64 12.08 -9.51
N ASN A 17 -10.42 12.64 -9.43
CA ASN A 17 -10.04 14.06 -9.42
C ASN A 17 -10.65 15.02 -8.37
N LYS A 18 -9.73 15.65 -7.61
CA LYS A 18 -9.87 16.76 -6.64
C LYS A 18 -10.10 16.35 -5.18
N ILE A 19 -9.06 15.81 -4.53
CA ILE A 19 -8.84 16.06 -3.10
C ILE A 19 -7.44 16.62 -2.92
N GLU A 20 -7.31 17.69 -2.16
CA GLU A 20 -6.02 18.27 -1.76
C GLU A 20 -5.43 17.44 -0.61
N PHE A 21 -4.19 16.99 -0.78
CA PHE A 21 -3.47 16.16 0.17
C PHE A 21 -2.71 17.03 1.18
N GLU A 22 -3.42 17.75 2.06
CA GLU A 22 -2.74 18.65 3.03
C GLU A 22 -1.84 17.90 4.04
N ASP A 23 -2.08 16.60 4.27
CA ASP A 23 -1.41 15.80 5.31
C ASP A 23 -0.57 14.62 4.80
N ILE A 24 -0.49 14.40 3.48
CA ILE A 24 0.35 13.35 2.89
C ILE A 24 1.54 14.00 2.20
N GLU A 25 2.75 13.63 2.64
CA GLU A 25 3.96 13.94 1.88
C GLU A 25 4.00 13.04 0.64
N LEU A 26 3.57 13.59 -0.51
CA LEU A 26 3.62 12.93 -1.80
C LEU A 26 5.00 13.09 -2.44
N ILE A 27 5.54 12.00 -2.98
CA ILE A 27 6.77 12.02 -3.79
C ILE A 27 6.38 11.96 -5.26
N ASN A 28 6.81 12.96 -6.03
CA ASN A 28 6.50 13.06 -7.45
C ASN A 28 7.23 11.99 -8.27
N ILE A 29 6.50 11.36 -9.19
CA ILE A 29 7.06 10.48 -10.21
C ILE A 29 7.43 11.32 -11.43
N LYS A 30 8.62 11.12 -11.98
CA LYS A 30 9.07 11.70 -13.24
C LYS A 30 8.84 10.67 -14.35
N ASP A 31 8.11 11.04 -15.40
CA ASP A 31 7.75 10.17 -16.53
C ASP A 31 8.70 10.30 -17.73
N ASP A 32 9.64 11.24 -17.69
CA ASP A 32 10.65 11.49 -18.73
C ASP A 32 11.99 10.76 -18.48
N ALA A 33 12.05 9.93 -17.44
CA ALA A 33 13.28 9.24 -17.03
C ALA A 33 13.57 7.97 -17.84
N ILE A 34 14.87 7.64 -17.98
CA ILE A 34 15.32 6.40 -18.62
C ILE A 34 15.17 5.24 -17.63
N LYS A 35 14.34 4.25 -17.99
CA LYS A 35 14.18 2.99 -17.23
C LYS A 35 15.52 2.28 -17.06
N LYS A 36 15.78 1.79 -15.84
CA LYS A 36 16.95 0.98 -15.52
C LYS A 36 16.57 -0.47 -15.29
N TYR A 37 17.49 -1.36 -15.64
CA TYR A 37 17.37 -2.80 -15.49
C TYR A 37 18.55 -3.32 -14.68
N ALA A 38 18.27 -4.14 -13.68
CA ALA A 38 19.27 -4.89 -12.93
C ALA A 38 18.99 -6.39 -13.04
N PRO A 39 20.00 -7.26 -12.96
CA PRO A 39 19.78 -8.70 -12.86
C PRO A 39 18.90 -9.04 -11.64
N LEU A 40 17.88 -9.85 -11.87
CA LEU A 40 17.03 -10.49 -10.87
C LEU A 40 17.43 -11.96 -10.79
N PHE A 41 18.04 -12.33 -9.67
CA PHE A 41 18.35 -13.72 -9.40
C PHE A 41 17.10 -14.44 -8.88
N PRO A 42 16.80 -15.68 -9.32
CA PRO A 42 15.57 -16.39 -8.97
C PRO A 42 15.36 -16.53 -7.45
N SER A 43 16.45 -16.71 -6.71
CA SER A 43 16.43 -16.68 -5.26
C SER A 43 17.82 -16.31 -4.72
N VAL A 44 17.84 -15.73 -3.53
CA VAL A 44 19.02 -15.65 -2.69
C VAL A 44 18.76 -16.54 -1.50
N GLN A 45 19.54 -17.62 -1.35
CA GLN A 45 19.39 -18.49 -0.18
C GLN A 45 19.72 -17.71 1.09
N ASN A 46 18.78 -17.72 2.03
CA ASN A 46 19.00 -17.20 3.38
C ASN A 46 19.73 -18.28 4.20
N GLY A 47 21.03 -18.49 3.92
CA GLY A 47 21.82 -19.59 4.49
C GLY A 47 23.13 -19.87 3.74
N PHE A 48 23.74 -21.03 3.97
CA PHE A 48 25.01 -21.41 3.33
C PHE A 48 24.79 -21.72 1.84
N PRO A 49 25.44 -21.01 0.91
CA PRO A 49 25.21 -21.21 -0.51
C PRO A 49 25.78 -22.56 -0.95
N SER A 50 24.99 -23.34 -1.69
CA SER A 50 25.56 -24.46 -2.45
C SER A 50 26.28 -23.91 -3.68
N PRO A 51 27.50 -24.35 -3.99
CA PRO A 51 28.23 -23.87 -5.15
C PRO A 51 27.67 -24.51 -6.43
N ALA A 52 27.63 -23.68 -7.47
CA ALA A 52 27.25 -23.96 -8.86
C ALA A 52 25.75 -23.80 -9.19
N GLU A 53 25.44 -22.68 -9.84
CA GLU A 53 24.58 -22.64 -11.03
C GLU A 53 24.94 -21.35 -11.81
N ASP A 54 25.29 -21.52 -13.09
CA ASP A 54 25.43 -20.40 -14.02
C ASP A 54 24.02 -19.90 -14.36
N PHE A 55 23.63 -18.76 -13.79
CA PHE A 55 22.32 -18.17 -14.05
C PHE A 55 22.44 -16.98 -14.98
N GLU A 56 21.90 -17.11 -16.20
CA GLU A 56 21.42 -15.96 -16.96
C GLU A 56 20.13 -15.46 -16.29
N GLY A 57 20.27 -14.61 -15.27
CA GLY A 57 19.12 -14.06 -14.54
C GLY A 57 18.24 -13.17 -15.43
N GLU A 58 16.93 -13.23 -15.20
CA GLU A 58 15.99 -12.24 -15.76
C GLU A 58 16.41 -10.82 -15.34
N LYS A 59 15.98 -9.80 -16.08
CA LYS A 59 16.22 -8.41 -15.69
C LYS A 59 14.96 -7.82 -15.08
N LEU A 60 15.11 -7.09 -13.98
CA LEU A 60 14.06 -6.35 -13.32
C LEU A 60 14.24 -4.84 -13.50
N SER A 61 13.16 -4.16 -13.88
CA SER A 61 13.03 -2.70 -13.77
C SER A 61 11.95 -2.36 -12.74
N LEU A 62 12.29 -1.50 -11.78
CA LEU A 62 11.32 -1.04 -10.78
C LEU A 62 10.26 -0.13 -11.41
N ASP A 63 10.65 0.68 -12.39
CA ASP A 63 9.73 1.51 -13.18
C ASP A 63 8.67 0.65 -13.86
N GLU A 64 9.06 -0.45 -14.52
CA GLU A 64 8.11 -1.31 -15.21
C GLU A 64 7.25 -2.12 -14.24
N ARG A 65 7.84 -2.57 -13.13
CA ARG A 65 7.14 -3.37 -12.13
C ARG A 65 6.09 -2.56 -11.36
N TYR A 66 6.44 -1.33 -10.98
CA TYR A 66 5.63 -0.55 -10.04
C TYR A 66 5.02 0.71 -10.66
N LEU A 67 5.71 1.34 -11.61
CA LEU A 67 5.38 2.67 -12.17
C LEU A 67 4.89 2.62 -13.62
N SER A 68 4.36 1.47 -14.05
CA SER A 68 3.82 1.28 -15.41
C SER A 68 2.65 2.20 -15.77
N LYS A 69 2.02 2.84 -14.78
CA LYS A 69 0.93 3.80 -14.92
C LYS A 69 1.14 5.00 -13.97
N PRO A 70 2.07 5.92 -14.28
CA PRO A 70 2.43 7.02 -13.38
C PRO A 70 1.27 7.98 -13.08
N GLU A 71 0.29 8.09 -13.99
CA GLU A 71 -0.92 8.91 -13.80
C GLU A 71 -1.87 8.38 -12.72
N SER A 72 -1.73 7.11 -12.33
CA SER A 72 -2.54 6.43 -11.32
C SER A 72 -1.70 5.75 -10.25
N THR A 73 -0.41 6.09 -10.17
CA THR A 73 0.53 5.62 -9.16
C THR A 73 1.10 6.81 -8.42
N TYR A 74 1.14 6.76 -7.10
CA TYR A 74 1.79 7.79 -6.30
C TYR A 74 2.47 7.17 -5.09
N PHE A 75 3.39 7.94 -4.52
CA PHE A 75 4.13 7.54 -3.33
C PHE A 75 3.70 8.37 -2.13
N ALA A 76 3.71 7.75 -0.95
CA ALA A 76 3.51 8.44 0.31
C ALA A 76 4.49 7.92 1.37
N LYS A 77 4.99 8.81 2.21
CA LYS A 77 5.78 8.41 3.39
C LYS A 77 4.86 8.03 4.55
N ALA A 78 5.04 6.83 5.09
CA ALA A 78 4.29 6.36 6.24
C ALA A 78 4.65 7.14 7.51
N LYS A 79 3.64 7.55 8.27
CA LYS A 79 3.78 8.29 9.53
C LYS A 79 2.99 7.61 10.65
N GLY A 80 3.59 7.56 11.84
CA GLY A 80 2.97 6.97 13.02
C GLY A 80 3.04 5.44 13.03
N ARG A 81 2.40 4.84 14.05
CA ARG A 81 2.64 3.42 14.43
C ARG A 81 1.42 2.50 14.30
N SER A 82 0.31 2.99 13.74
CA SER A 82 -0.96 2.22 13.72
C SER A 82 -0.90 0.92 12.92
N ASN A 83 0.06 0.78 12.00
CA ASN A 83 0.22 -0.43 11.17
C ASN A 83 1.55 -1.15 11.43
N HIS A 84 2.21 -0.87 12.56
CA HIS A 84 3.41 -1.59 12.97
C HIS A 84 3.04 -3.03 13.38
N PRO A 85 3.79 -4.07 12.96
CA PRO A 85 5.12 -4.01 12.33
C PRO A 85 5.12 -4.03 10.78
N THR A 86 3.95 -4.18 10.15
CA THR A 86 3.90 -4.35 8.69
C THR A 86 4.29 -3.08 7.93
N ILE A 87 3.71 -1.94 8.29
CA ILE A 87 4.11 -0.62 7.79
C ILE A 87 4.74 0.15 8.96
N MET A 88 6.01 0.49 8.80
CA MET A 88 6.81 1.23 9.77
C MET A 88 6.85 2.71 9.43
N GLU A 89 7.06 3.54 10.45
CA GLU A 89 7.28 4.97 10.24
C GLU A 89 8.53 5.18 9.37
N GLY A 90 8.37 6.00 8.33
CA GLY A 90 9.43 6.26 7.35
C GLY A 90 9.37 5.40 6.10
N ASP A 91 8.61 4.30 6.08
CA ASP A 91 8.40 3.49 4.87
C ASP A 91 7.84 4.35 3.73
N ILE A 92 8.29 4.06 2.50
CA ILE A 92 7.70 4.63 1.29
C ILE A 92 6.66 3.63 0.76
N LEU A 93 5.42 4.07 0.68
CA LEU A 93 4.31 3.29 0.16
C LEU A 93 4.15 3.56 -1.33
N ILE A 94 4.14 2.51 -2.15
CA ILE A 94 3.71 2.57 -3.55
C ILE A 94 2.21 2.35 -3.59
N ILE A 95 1.45 3.35 -4.04
CA ILE A 95 -0.02 3.34 -3.99
C ILE A 95 -0.58 3.39 -5.40
N ARG A 96 -1.54 2.50 -5.69
CA ARG A 96 -2.20 2.34 -6.98
C ARG A 96 -3.66 2.76 -6.88
N ALA A 97 -4.02 3.84 -7.56
CA ALA A 97 -5.39 4.32 -7.67
C ALA A 97 -6.20 3.59 -8.75
N ASP A 98 -5.54 2.98 -9.73
CA ASP A 98 -6.18 2.21 -10.80
C ASP A 98 -6.62 0.81 -10.38
N LYS A 99 -6.22 0.35 -9.20
CA LYS A 99 -6.53 -0.98 -8.67
C LYS A 99 -7.59 -0.87 -7.58
N GLU A 100 -8.64 -1.69 -7.71
CA GLU A 100 -9.62 -1.89 -6.66
C GLU A 100 -8.96 -2.52 -5.42
N ALA A 101 -9.17 -1.91 -4.25
CA ALA A 101 -8.70 -2.42 -2.97
C ALA A 101 -9.64 -3.52 -2.46
N LYS A 102 -9.08 -4.67 -2.08
CA LYS A 102 -9.83 -5.87 -1.69
C LYS A 102 -9.71 -6.14 -0.19
N HIS A 103 -10.55 -7.06 0.30
CA HIS A 103 -10.44 -7.54 1.68
C HIS A 103 -9.00 -8.02 1.97
N GLY A 104 -8.44 -7.56 3.08
CA GLY A 104 -7.07 -7.86 3.51
C GLY A 104 -6.00 -6.91 2.98
N ASP A 105 -6.28 -6.11 1.95
CA ASP A 105 -5.34 -5.12 1.42
C ASP A 105 -5.18 -3.94 2.38
N PHE A 106 -4.01 -3.29 2.33
CA PHE A 106 -3.86 -1.94 2.85
C PHE A 106 -4.31 -0.91 1.82
N ALA A 107 -5.03 0.10 2.26
CA ALA A 107 -5.45 1.22 1.43
C ALA A 107 -5.24 2.54 2.14
N VAL A 108 -4.99 3.59 1.36
CA VAL A 108 -5.06 4.97 1.84
C VAL A 108 -6.52 5.40 1.78
N VAL A 109 -7.07 5.75 2.95
CA VAL A 109 -8.49 6.05 3.12
C VAL A 109 -8.71 7.36 3.86
N SER A 110 -9.81 8.03 3.57
CA SER A 110 -10.41 9.04 4.43
C SER A 110 -11.75 8.50 4.95
N PHE A 111 -11.96 8.60 6.26
CA PHE A 111 -13.19 8.18 6.94
C PHE A 111 -13.94 9.43 7.41
N ASN A 112 -15.17 9.66 6.97
CA ASN A 112 -15.99 10.82 7.33
C ASN A 112 -15.26 12.18 7.17
N ASN A 113 -14.60 12.37 6.03
CA ASN A 113 -13.80 13.58 5.73
C ASN A 113 -12.67 13.85 6.73
N SER A 114 -12.23 12.84 7.47
CA SER A 114 -11.02 12.93 8.29
C SER A 114 -9.76 12.96 7.42
N LYS A 115 -8.64 13.32 8.04
CA LYS A 115 -7.31 13.24 7.44
C LYS A 115 -7.04 11.83 6.92
N PHE A 116 -6.29 11.74 5.84
CA PHE A 116 -5.95 10.46 5.24
C PHE A 116 -5.15 9.58 6.20
N THR A 117 -5.47 8.29 6.17
CA THR A 117 -4.79 7.26 6.96
C THR A 117 -4.63 5.98 6.13
N THR A 118 -3.61 5.20 6.44
CA THR A 118 -3.48 3.85 5.87
C THR A 118 -4.13 2.84 6.82
N LYS A 119 -4.98 1.96 6.32
CA LYS A 119 -5.63 0.89 7.10
C LYS A 119 -5.76 -0.37 6.28
N ARG A 120 -5.78 -1.52 6.96
CA ARG A 120 -6.15 -2.79 6.35
C ARG A 120 -7.68 -2.83 6.20
N LEU A 121 -8.17 -3.24 5.04
CA LEU A 121 -9.60 -3.32 4.77
C LEU A 121 -10.14 -4.68 5.24
N ASP A 122 -11.02 -4.66 6.24
CA ASP A 122 -11.85 -5.80 6.58
C ASP A 122 -13.27 -5.60 6.04
N LEU A 123 -13.43 -5.90 4.75
CA LEU A 123 -14.73 -5.81 4.06
C LEU A 123 -15.76 -6.84 4.55
N ASN A 124 -15.35 -7.89 5.26
CA ASN A 124 -16.28 -8.91 5.75
C ASN A 124 -16.99 -8.42 7.03
N ASN A 125 -16.29 -7.64 7.86
CA ASN A 125 -16.82 -7.07 9.10
C ASN A 125 -17.13 -5.57 9.00
N ASN A 126 -16.94 -4.96 7.82
CA ASN A 126 -17.05 -3.51 7.59
C ASN A 126 -16.16 -2.69 8.54
N GLN A 127 -14.86 -2.98 8.54
CA GLN A 127 -13.90 -2.33 9.42
C GLN A 127 -12.64 -1.86 8.68
N LEU A 128 -12.07 -0.79 9.21
CA LEU A 128 -10.71 -0.35 8.91
C LEU A 128 -9.82 -0.78 10.08
N VAL A 129 -8.91 -1.71 9.82
CA VAL A 129 -8.16 -2.42 10.84
C VAL A 129 -6.71 -1.91 10.88
N PRO A 130 -6.21 -1.44 12.04
CA PRO A 130 -4.79 -1.22 12.25
C PRO A 130 -4.06 -2.56 12.41
N ASP A 131 -2.82 -2.63 11.93
CA ASP A 131 -1.96 -3.82 12.15
C ASP A 131 -1.27 -3.80 13.52
N ASN A 132 -1.46 -2.73 14.30
CA ASN A 132 -0.98 -2.58 15.66
C ASN A 132 -2.15 -2.65 16.66
N LYS A 133 -2.08 -3.61 17.58
CA LYS A 133 -3.11 -3.90 18.61
C LYS A 133 -3.34 -2.77 19.61
N ASP A 134 -2.40 -1.84 19.75
CA ASP A 134 -2.54 -0.67 20.62
C ASP A 134 -3.48 0.39 20.03
N PHE A 135 -3.89 0.22 18.76
CA PHE A 135 -4.78 1.13 18.05
C PHE A 135 -6.14 0.44 17.82
N PRO A 136 -7.27 1.14 18.02
CA PRO A 136 -8.58 0.55 17.83
C PRO A 136 -8.93 0.39 16.35
N GLU A 137 -9.69 -0.66 16.06
CA GLU A 137 -10.40 -0.83 14.80
C GLU A 137 -11.47 0.26 14.62
N ILE A 138 -11.67 0.71 13.38
CA ILE A 138 -12.73 1.66 13.04
C ILE A 138 -13.85 0.88 12.37
N LYS A 139 -15.00 0.79 13.03
CA LYS A 139 -16.22 0.21 12.44
C LYS A 139 -16.87 1.21 11.50
N VAL A 140 -17.26 0.73 10.33
CA VAL A 140 -17.94 1.51 9.29
C VAL A 140 -19.43 1.15 9.32
N SER A 141 -20.26 2.14 9.58
CA SER A 141 -21.72 2.05 9.54
C SER A 141 -22.28 2.48 8.18
N ASP A 142 -23.57 2.26 7.96
CA ASP A 142 -24.23 2.57 6.68
C ASP A 142 -24.28 4.09 6.38
N ASP A 143 -24.17 4.93 7.42
CA ASP A 143 -24.16 6.39 7.32
C ASP A 143 -22.73 6.97 7.18
N ASP A 144 -21.70 6.14 7.34
CA ASP A 144 -20.30 6.56 7.21
C ASP A 144 -19.86 6.60 5.74
N VAL A 145 -18.98 7.54 5.44
CA VAL A 145 -18.37 7.69 4.12
C VAL A 145 -16.91 7.28 4.19
N VAL A 146 -16.50 6.32 3.36
CA VAL A 146 -15.10 5.94 3.19
C VAL A 146 -14.64 6.20 1.77
N ILE A 147 -13.69 7.11 1.64
CA ILE A 147 -13.05 7.43 0.37
C ILE A 147 -11.75 6.64 0.30
N ILE A 148 -11.59 5.81 -0.73
CA ILE A 148 -10.35 5.10 -0.99
C ILE A 148 -9.58 5.85 -2.06
N MET A 149 -8.38 6.32 -1.70
CA MET A 149 -7.49 7.03 -2.61
C MET A 149 -6.63 6.07 -3.44
N GLY A 150 -6.44 4.84 -2.95
CA GLY A 150 -5.68 3.82 -3.65
C GLY A 150 -5.25 2.67 -2.72
N ARG A 151 -4.90 1.57 -3.36
CA ARG A 151 -4.37 0.36 -2.72
C ARG A 151 -2.86 0.49 -2.53
N VAL A 152 -2.34 0.13 -1.36
CA VAL A 152 -0.90 -0.02 -1.15
C VAL A 152 -0.44 -1.28 -1.88
N GLU A 153 0.32 -1.10 -2.96
CA GLU A 153 0.83 -2.17 -3.80
C GLU A 153 2.13 -2.76 -3.26
N SER A 154 2.99 -1.92 -2.69
CA SER A 154 4.29 -2.33 -2.15
C SER A 154 4.79 -1.34 -1.12
N ILE A 155 5.67 -1.83 -0.25
CA ILE A 155 6.32 -1.07 0.81
C ILE A 155 7.82 -1.10 0.49
N ILE A 156 8.42 0.06 0.33
CA ILE A 156 9.87 0.23 0.28
C ILE A 156 10.30 0.67 1.67
N ARG A 157 11.19 -0.11 2.27
CA ARG A 157 11.79 0.19 3.55
C ARG A 157 13.28 0.37 3.35
N ASP A 158 13.75 1.59 3.55
CA ASP A 158 15.17 1.89 3.55
C ASP A 158 15.76 1.43 4.89
N ASP A 159 16.22 0.18 4.95
CA ASP A 159 17.15 -0.25 5.99
C ASP A 159 18.14 -1.25 5.39
N ILE A 160 19.40 -0.81 5.27
CA ILE A 160 20.51 -1.70 4.96
C ILE A 160 21.57 -1.65 6.07
N SER A 161 21.31 -0.89 7.16
CA SER A 161 22.36 -0.60 8.13
C SER A 161 21.91 0.08 9.43
N ASN A 162 21.66 -0.75 10.44
CA ASN A 162 22.49 -0.71 11.66
C ASN A 162 23.95 -1.18 11.42
N LYS A 163 24.45 -1.16 10.16
CA LYS A 163 25.85 -1.35 9.80
C LYS A 163 26.59 -0.03 9.99
N THR A 164 26.81 0.29 11.26
CA THR A 164 28.12 0.85 11.63
C THR A 164 29.16 -0.17 11.18
N ILE A 165 30.08 0.25 10.31
CA ILE A 165 31.40 -0.39 10.22
C ILE A 165 32.24 0.24 11.32
#